data_AF-A0A8X6HRE0-F1
#
_entry.id   AF-A0A8X6HRE0-F1
#
_cell.length_a   1.000
_cell.length_b   1.000
_cell.length_c   1.000
_cell.angle_alpha   90.00
_cell.angle_beta   90.00
_cell.angle_gamma   90.00
#
_symmetry.space_group_name_H-M   'P 1'
#
loop_
_entity.id
_entity.type
_entity.pdbx_description
1 polymer ?
#
loop_
_entity_poly.entity_id
_entity_poly.type
_entity_poly.pdbx_seq_one_letter_code
_entity_poly.pdbx_strand_id
1 'polypeptide(L)'
;ILPLYSLILGFYATLFSYTGSGPLWPTYDTNPVCKESWWWNLFFINNYQTSWKQCYTPAWYVAVDMQLYILSPLFLVSLFKRPRFGYGLITLGICASCFYRCLVTIRYGLFYNPSGLRHYLEDDEVLLMHR
;
A
#
# COMPACT_ATOMS: atom_id res chain seq x y z
N ILE A 1 -17.08 6.18 -0.08
CA ILE A 1 -15.71 5.83 0.35
C ILE A 1 -15.04 6.99 1.10
N LEU A 2 -14.96 8.18 0.51
CA LEU A 2 -14.35 9.37 1.12
C LEU A 2 -14.75 9.66 2.59
N PRO A 3 -16.05 9.76 2.98
CA PRO A 3 -16.40 10.16 4.34
C PRO A 3 -15.98 9.11 5.39
N LEU A 4 -16.16 7.82 5.08
CA LEU A 4 -15.76 6.72 5.95
C LEU A 4 -14.23 6.66 6.09
N TYR A 5 -13.51 6.81 4.97
CA TYR A 5 -12.06 6.79 4.93
C TYR A 5 -11.44 7.93 5.75
N SER A 6 -11.95 9.16 5.61
CA SER A 6 -11.49 10.30 6.40
C SER A 6 -11.77 10.13 7.90
N LEU A 7 -12.89 9.51 8.27
CA LEU A 7 -13.20 9.21 9.68
C LEU A 7 -12.21 8.21 10.27
N ILE A 8 -11.88 7.14 9.55
CA ILE A 8 -10.91 6.13 9.98
C ILE A 8 -9.51 6.76 10.12
N LEU A 9 -9.10 7.59 9.17
CA LEU A 9 -7.81 8.30 9.26
C LEU A 9 -7.77 9.27 10.44
N GLY A 10 -8.86 10.00 10.69
CA GLY A 10 -8.98 10.86 11.86
C GLY A 10 -8.86 10.08 13.16
N PHE A 11 -9.57 8.95 13.28
CA PHE A 11 -9.46 8.05 14.42
C PHE A 11 -8.03 7.53 14.62
N TYR A 12 -7.35 7.13 13.54
CA TYR A 12 -5.98 6.63 13.62
C TYR A 12 -4.95 7.73 13.96
N ALA A 13 -5.23 8.97 13.56
CA ALA A 13 -4.37 10.11 13.84
C ALA A 13 -4.45 10.58 15.30
N THR A 14 -5.61 10.46 15.96
CA THR A 14 -5.85 11.06 17.30
C THR A 14 -6.23 10.04 18.37
N LEU A 15 -7.20 9.16 18.10
CA LEU A 15 -7.83 8.33 19.12
C LEU A 15 -7.10 7.00 19.34
N PHE A 16 -6.44 6.47 18.32
CA PHE A 16 -5.82 5.14 18.35
C PHE A 16 -4.77 4.96 19.46
N SER A 17 -4.05 6.03 19.84
CA SER A 17 -3.08 5.96 20.94
C SER A 17 -3.74 5.74 22.31
N TYR A 18 -5.01 6.13 22.47
CA TYR A 18 -5.73 6.02 23.74
C TYR A 18 -6.49 4.69 23.90
N THR A 19 -6.55 3.85 22.87
CA THR A 19 -7.36 2.61 22.90
C THR A 19 -6.64 1.40 23.47
N GLY A 20 -5.35 1.51 23.81
CA GLY A 20 -4.57 0.39 24.30
C GLY A 20 -3.24 0.82 24.92
N SER A 21 -2.48 -0.19 25.35
CA SER A 21 -1.11 -0.02 25.83
C SER A 21 -0.30 -1.26 25.46
N GLY A 22 0.98 -1.09 25.16
CA GLY A 22 1.84 -2.21 24.77
C GLY A 22 3.19 -1.76 24.21
N PRO A 23 4.15 -2.68 24.10
CA PRO A 23 5.51 -2.40 23.64
C PRO A 23 5.61 -1.92 22.19
N LEU A 24 4.58 -2.19 21.37
CA LEU A 24 4.43 -1.71 20.00
C LEU A 24 3.34 -0.62 19.89
N TRP A 25 2.69 -0.27 21.01
CA TRP A 25 1.60 0.70 21.00
C TRP A 25 2.15 2.12 20.94
N PRO A 26 1.57 2.99 20.12
CA PRO A 26 2.04 4.35 20.00
C PRO A 26 1.84 5.14 21.30
N THR A 27 2.87 5.88 21.69
CA THR A 27 2.89 6.71 22.91
C THR A 27 2.66 8.20 22.62
N TYR A 28 2.24 8.54 21.39
CA TYR A 28 2.00 9.92 20.96
C TYR A 28 0.52 10.31 21.14
N ASP A 29 0.24 11.57 21.48
CA ASP A 29 -1.14 12.11 21.51
C ASP A 29 -1.72 12.31 20.10
N THR A 30 -0.84 12.62 19.13
CA THR A 30 -1.20 12.75 17.72
C THR A 30 -0.11 12.15 16.87
N ASN A 31 -0.48 11.28 15.92
CA ASN A 31 0.49 10.58 15.10
C ASN A 31 1.29 11.56 14.21
N PRO A 32 2.61 11.74 14.42
CA PRO A 32 3.40 12.67 13.61
C PRO A 32 3.46 12.24 12.14
N VAL A 33 3.44 10.93 11.86
CA VAL A 33 3.40 10.39 10.49
C VAL A 33 2.12 10.77 9.78
N CYS A 34 0.99 10.76 10.49
CA CYS A 34 -0.29 11.23 9.96
C CYS A 34 -0.29 12.74 9.69
N LYS A 35 0.34 13.53 10.55
CA LYS A 35 0.47 14.99 10.37
C LYS A 35 1.32 15.37 9.15
N GLU A 36 2.30 14.56 8.78
CA GLU A 36 3.11 14.80 7.58
C GLU A 36 2.46 14.20 6.32
N SER A 37 1.75 13.07 6.45
CA SER A 37 1.27 12.28 5.31
C SER A 37 -0.24 12.38 5.02
N TRP A 38 -0.98 13.25 5.72
CA TRP A 38 -2.43 13.43 5.52
C TRP A 38 -2.78 13.76 4.06
N TRP A 39 -1.99 14.62 3.40
CA TRP A 39 -2.26 15.05 2.03
C TRP A 39 -2.08 13.91 1.02
N TRP A 40 -1.16 12.98 1.25
CA TRP A 40 -1.01 11.78 0.42
C TRP A 40 -2.27 10.91 0.41
N ASN A 41 -2.94 10.84 1.56
CA ASN A 41 -4.20 10.12 1.72
C ASN A 41 -5.36 10.86 1.05
N LEU A 42 -5.38 12.21 1.06
CA LEU A 42 -6.40 12.99 0.34
C LEU A 42 -6.35 12.81 -1.17
N PHE A 43 -5.15 12.74 -1.73
CA PHE A 43 -4.95 12.53 -3.17
C PHE A 43 -4.94 11.05 -3.57
N PHE A 44 -5.13 10.11 -2.64
CA PHE A 44 -5.04 8.66 -2.89
C PHE A 44 -3.74 8.24 -3.60
N ILE A 45 -2.61 8.86 -3.21
CA ILE A 45 -1.27 8.54 -3.73
C ILE A 45 -0.38 7.91 -2.65
N ASN A 46 -0.92 7.69 -1.45
CA ASN A 46 -0.23 7.05 -0.34
C ASN A 46 0.28 5.63 -0.65
N ASN A 47 -0.14 5.00 -1.74
CA ASN A 47 0.43 3.73 -2.23
C ASN A 47 1.94 3.81 -2.54
N TYR A 48 2.43 4.96 -3.01
CA TYR A 48 3.84 5.14 -3.38
C TYR A 48 4.78 5.34 -2.17
N GLN A 49 4.21 5.45 -0.98
CA GLN A 49 4.94 5.73 0.23
C GLN A 49 5.33 4.43 0.93
N THR A 50 6.53 4.39 1.51
CA THR A 50 6.98 3.26 2.33
C THR A 50 6.05 3.04 3.51
N SER A 51 5.81 1.78 3.90
CA SER A 51 4.86 1.40 4.97
C SER A 51 5.05 2.17 6.28
N TRP A 52 6.30 2.46 6.66
CA TRP A 52 6.64 3.22 7.88
C TRP A 52 6.24 4.70 7.84
N LYS A 53 6.03 5.26 6.65
CA LYS A 53 5.61 6.65 6.47
C LYS A 53 4.11 6.77 6.18
N GLN A 54 3.35 5.68 6.24
CA GLN A 54 1.91 5.70 6.04
C GLN A 54 1.19 5.91 7.37
N CYS A 55 0.22 6.83 7.38
CA CYS A 55 -0.63 7.07 8.55
C CYS A 55 -1.37 5.80 8.97
N TYR A 56 -2.03 5.14 8.00
CA TYR A 56 -2.75 3.89 8.19
C TYR A 56 -2.29 2.93 7.09
N THR A 57 -1.52 1.90 7.45
CA THR A 57 -0.91 1.01 6.43
C THR A 57 -1.97 0.42 5.49
N PRO A 58 -3.09 -0.18 5.94
CA PRO A 58 -4.10 -0.73 5.04
C PRO A 58 -4.73 0.29 4.07
N ALA A 59 -4.57 1.60 4.30
CA ALA A 59 -5.01 2.64 3.37
C ALA A 59 -4.32 2.56 2.00
N TRP A 60 -3.14 1.92 1.88
CA TRP A 60 -2.45 1.78 0.60
C TRP A 60 -3.30 1.07 -0.45
N TYR A 61 -4.13 0.12 -0.02
CA TYR A 61 -5.02 -0.65 -0.90
C TYR A 61 -6.20 0.20 -1.37
N VAL A 62 -6.82 0.97 -0.47
CA VAL A 62 -7.92 1.89 -0.81
C VAL A 62 -7.49 2.92 -1.85
N ALA A 63 -6.24 3.38 -1.77
CA ALA A 63 -5.66 4.29 -2.74
C ALA A 63 -5.59 3.68 -4.15
N VAL A 64 -5.13 2.43 -4.26
CA VAL A 64 -5.09 1.68 -5.52
C VAL A 64 -6.49 1.49 -6.08
N ASP A 65 -7.46 1.13 -5.25
CA ASP A 65 -8.85 0.95 -5.67
C ASP A 65 -9.45 2.22 -6.29
N MET A 66 -9.17 3.40 -5.72
CA MET A 66 -9.64 4.67 -6.30
C MET A 66 -8.99 4.93 -7.66
N GLN A 67 -7.69 4.68 -7.80
CA GLN A 67 -6.98 4.84 -9.08
C GLN A 67 -7.53 3.90 -10.15
N LEU A 68 -7.77 2.63 -9.80
CA LEU A 68 -8.37 1.65 -10.70
C LEU A 68 -9.81 1.99 -11.05
N TYR A 69 -10.59 2.52 -10.10
CA TYR A 69 -11.95 2.98 -10.36
C TYR A 69 -11.96 4.12 -11.39
N ILE A 70 -11.06 5.09 -11.26
CA ILE A 70 -10.89 6.19 -12.22
C ILE A 70 -10.43 5.68 -13.60
N LEU A 71 -9.56 4.67 -13.64
CA LEU A 71 -9.09 4.05 -14.89
C LEU A 71 -10.10 3.10 -15.53
N SER A 72 -11.04 2.55 -14.76
CA SER A 72 -12.03 1.58 -15.22
C SER A 72 -12.83 1.98 -16.48
N PRO A 73 -13.34 3.23 -16.65
CA PRO A 73 -14.07 3.61 -17.86
C PRO A 73 -13.21 3.51 -19.12
N LEU A 74 -11.89 3.67 -19.04
CA LEU A 74 -11.00 3.51 -20.19
C LEU A 74 -11.09 2.09 -20.78
N PHE A 75 -11.07 1.08 -19.91
CA PHE A 75 -11.18 -0.32 -20.31
C PHE A 75 -12.62 -0.67 -20.71
N LEU A 76 -13.61 -0.27 -19.90
CA LEU A 76 -15.01 -0.61 -20.13
C LEU A 76 -15.59 0.04 -21.39
N VAL A 77 -15.35 1.33 -21.61
CA VAL A 77 -15.85 2.06 -22.79
C VAL A 77 -15.15 1.55 -24.06
N SER A 78 -13.85 1.27 -23.99
CA SER A 78 -13.09 0.67 -25.10
C SER A 78 -13.69 -0.68 -25.50
N LEU A 79 -13.98 -1.53 -24.52
CA LEU A 79 -14.58 -2.84 -24.75
C LEU A 79 -15.99 -2.74 -25.34
N PHE A 80 -16.80 -1.80 -24.85
CA PHE A 80 -18.18 -1.60 -25.32
C PHE A 80 -18.24 -1.04 -26.75
N LYS A 81 -17.41 -0.04 -27.08
CA LYS A 81 -17.44 0.60 -28.41
C LYS A 81 -16.66 -0.17 -29.48
N ARG A 82 -15.51 -0.75 -29.14
CA ARG A 82 -14.63 -1.45 -30.08
C ARG A 82 -14.01 -2.68 -29.42
N PRO A 83 -14.71 -3.83 -29.38
CA PRO A 83 -14.28 -4.98 -28.59
C PRO A 83 -12.90 -5.51 -28.97
N ARG A 84 -12.54 -5.49 -30.26
CA ARG A 84 -11.19 -5.89 -30.72
C ARG A 84 -10.08 -5.03 -30.11
N PHE A 85 -10.30 -3.72 -30.01
CA PHE A 85 -9.35 -2.80 -29.38
C PHE A 85 -9.37 -2.95 -27.85
N GLY A 86 -10.55 -3.15 -27.25
CA GLY A 86 -10.71 -3.45 -25.83
C GLY A 86 -9.93 -4.68 -25.37
N TYR A 87 -10.06 -5.81 -26.09
CA TYR A 87 -9.29 -7.03 -25.79
C TYR A 87 -7.78 -6.80 -25.89
N GLY A 88 -7.32 -6.05 -26.91
CA GLY A 88 -5.92 -5.68 -27.05
C GLY A 88 -5.40 -4.87 -25.86
N LEU A 89 -6.17 -3.87 -25.43
CA LEU A 89 -5.82 -3.01 -24.29
C LEU A 89 -5.76 -3.79 -22.96
N ILE A 90 -6.73 -4.68 -22.72
CA ILE A 90 -6.75 -5.53 -21.52
C ILE A 90 -5.57 -6.49 -21.51
N THR A 91 -5.32 -7.18 -22.63
CA THR A 91 -4.20 -8.12 -22.76
C THR A 91 -2.86 -7.41 -22.53
N LEU A 92 -2.67 -6.21 -23.12
CA LEU A 92 -1.49 -5.39 -22.89
C LEU A 92 -1.32 -5.03 -21.41
N GLY A 93 -2.39 -4.63 -20.72
CA GLY A 93 -2.36 -4.31 -19.30
C GLY A 93 -1.95 -5.50 -18.42
N ILE A 94 -2.47 -6.70 -18.72
CA ILE A 94 -2.10 -7.93 -18.03
C ILE A 94 -0.62 -8.26 -18.27
N CYS A 95 -0.16 -8.24 -19.52
CA CYS A 95 1.24 -8.49 -19.86
C CYS A 95 2.19 -7.50 -19.18
N ALA A 96 1.84 -6.21 -19.16
CA ALA A 96 2.64 -5.18 -18.49
C ALA A 96 2.73 -5.42 -16.98
N SER A 97 1.64 -5.83 -16.33
CA SER A 97 1.63 -6.18 -14.89
C SER A 97 2.51 -7.40 -14.59
N CYS A 98 2.41 -8.47 -15.39
CA CYS A 98 3.26 -9.64 -15.26
C CYS A 98 4.74 -9.30 -15.48
N PHE A 99 5.03 -8.49 -16.50
CA PHE A 99 6.39 -8.04 -16.80
C PHE A 99 6.97 -7.20 -15.66
N TYR A 100 6.21 -6.23 -15.14
CA TYR A 100 6.64 -5.41 -14.00
C TYR A 100 6.96 -6.26 -12.77
N ARG A 101 6.09 -7.21 -12.42
CA ARG A 101 6.35 -8.13 -11.29
C ARG A 101 7.61 -8.95 -11.52
N CYS A 102 7.78 -9.52 -12.71
CA CYS A 102 8.99 -10.27 -13.08
C CYS A 102 10.25 -9.40 -12.94
N LEU A 103 10.23 -8.17 -13.47
CA LEU A 103 11.34 -7.23 -13.35
C LEU A 103 11.67 -6.93 -11.88
N VAL A 104 10.67 -6.62 -11.05
CA VAL A 104 10.87 -6.38 -9.62
C VAL A 104 11.49 -7.61 -8.97
N THR A 105 10.97 -8.81 -9.21
CA THR A 105 11.51 -10.05 -8.66
C THR A 105 12.98 -10.27 -9.05
N ILE A 106 13.35 -10.03 -10.30
CA ILE A 106 14.74 -10.15 -10.77
C ILE A 106 15.63 -9.09 -10.11
N ARG A 107 15.17 -7.84 -10.02
CA ARG A 107 15.94 -6.71 -9.46
C ARG A 107 16.23 -6.89 -7.98
N TYR A 108 15.29 -7.44 -7.23
CA TYR A 108 15.45 -7.71 -5.80
C TYR A 108 15.93 -9.14 -5.49
N GLY A 109 16.20 -9.97 -6.52
CA GLY A 109 16.70 -11.32 -6.33
C GLY A 109 15.77 -12.23 -5.51
N LEU A 110 14.45 -12.03 -5.60
CA LEU A 110 13.45 -12.76 -4.78
C LEU A 110 13.30 -14.25 -5.16
N PHE A 111 14.09 -14.75 -6.12
CA PHE A 111 14.18 -16.17 -6.43
C PHE A 111 14.89 -16.90 -5.26
N TYR A 112 14.11 -17.38 -4.28
CA TYR A 112 14.47 -18.37 -3.26
C TYR A 112 15.96 -18.38 -2.89
N ASN A 113 16.41 -17.35 -2.17
CA ASN A 113 17.66 -17.42 -1.43
C ASN A 113 17.32 -17.69 0.05
N PRO A 114 17.42 -18.93 0.54
CA PRO A 114 17.13 -19.24 1.95
C PRO A 114 18.02 -18.47 2.93
N SER A 115 19.17 -17.94 2.48
CA SER A 115 20.03 -17.09 3.32
C SER A 115 19.49 -15.67 3.53
N GLY A 116 18.68 -15.14 2.60
CA GLY A 116 18.03 -13.84 2.78
C GLY A 116 16.92 -13.88 3.84
N LEU A 117 16.13 -14.96 3.84
CA LEU A 117 15.14 -15.20 4.89
C LEU A 117 15.79 -15.44 6.26
N ARG A 118 16.97 -16.10 6.28
CA ARG A 118 17.77 -16.27 7.49
C ARG A 118 18.20 -14.92 8.07
N HIS A 119 18.70 -13.99 7.24
CA HIS A 119 19.06 -12.64 7.72
C HIS A 119 17.87 -11.87 8.30
N TYR A 120 16.69 -11.92 7.68
CA TYR A 120 15.50 -11.28 8.25
C TYR A 120 15.05 -11.91 9.57
N LEU A 121 15.14 -13.23 9.72
CA LEU A 121 14.82 -13.93 10.97
C LEU A 121 15.87 -13.69 12.06
N GLU A 122 17.15 -13.55 11.68
CA GLU A 122 18.26 -13.28 12.61
C GLU A 122 18.22 -11.83 13.11
N ASP A 123 17.84 -10.87 12.26
CA ASP A 123 17.60 -9.48 12.68
C ASP A 123 16.39 -9.37 13.64
N ASP A 124 15.31 -10.13 13.41
CA ASP A 124 14.16 -10.20 14.33
C ASP A 124 14.51 -10.87 15.68
N GLU A 125 15.35 -11.92 15.70
CA GLU A 125 15.84 -12.53 16.96
C GLU A 125 16.77 -11.59 17.73
N VAL A 126 17.67 -10.86 17.06
CA VAL A 126 18.58 -9.90 17.70
C VAL A 126 17.81 -8.71 18.31
N LEU A 127 16.73 -8.26 17.66
CA LEU A 127 15.85 -7.22 18.18
C LEU A 127 15.05 -7.64 19.43
N LEU A 128 14.81 -8.94 19.62
CA LEU A 128 14.18 -9.49 20.82
C LEU A 128 15.18 -9.74 21.96
N MET A 129 16.45 -10.01 21.67
CA MET A 129 17.51 -10.16 22.69
C MET A 129 18.03 -8.83 23.27
N HIS A 130 17.85 -7.71 22.55
CA HIS A 130 18.32 -6.39 22.99
C HIS A 130 17.31 -5.59 23.83
N ARG A 131 16.21 -6.22 24.29
CA ARG A 131 15.22 -5.63 25.20
C ARG A 131 15.30 -6.24 26.60
#